data_AF-A0AAV4PQQ9-F1
#
_entry.id   AF-A0AAV4PQQ9-F1
#
_cell.length_a   1.000
_cell.length_b   1.000
_cell.length_c   1.000
_cell.angle_alpha   90.00
_cell.angle_beta   90.00
_cell.angle_gamma   90.00
#
_symmetry.space_group_name_H-M   'P 1'
#
loop_
_entity.id
_entity.type
_entity.pdbx_description
1 polymer ?
#
loop_
_entity_poly.entity_id
_entity_poly.type
_entity_poly.pdbx_seq_one_letter_code
_entity_poly.pdbx_strand_id
1 'polypeptide(L)'
;MFLSQVTGNDEEIALDEEATALVLADTFAVLYFMFIASTVFGNVHSNSCSSGRSSSYIDEAIDIMTKAKKYLPVCNLSCKPVDCEEVPSSGQNKSGAYAIWPRSRVAENKTVGCLLRYGT
;
A
#
# COMPACT_ATOMS: atom_id res chain seq x y z
N MET A 1 88.89 8.68 9.73
CA MET A 1 88.84 10.15 9.83
C MET A 1 87.69 10.59 8.94
N PHE A 2 86.69 11.22 9.57
CA PHE A 2 85.43 11.63 8.97
C PHE A 2 85.64 12.67 7.86
N LEU A 3 84.81 12.63 6.82
CA LEU A 3 83.87 13.71 6.50
C LEU A 3 82.83 13.23 5.49
N SER A 4 81.57 13.31 5.91
CA SER A 4 80.35 13.15 5.11
C SER A 4 80.29 14.18 3.97
N GLN A 5 79.64 13.81 2.87
CA GLN A 5 78.67 14.69 2.22
C GLN A 5 77.47 13.86 1.73
N VAL A 6 76.38 14.00 2.47
CA VAL A 6 75.00 13.76 2.04
C VAL A 6 74.47 15.17 1.75
N THR A 7 74.23 15.51 0.48
CA THR A 7 73.52 16.75 0.12
C THR A 7 72.76 16.59 -1.19
N GLY A 8 71.47 16.90 -1.14
CA GLY A 8 70.52 16.92 -2.25
C GLY A 8 69.25 16.16 -1.86
N ASN A 9 68.49 16.57 -0.85
CA ASN A 9 67.66 17.78 -0.73
C ASN A 9 66.63 17.89 -1.87
N ASP A 10 65.43 17.35 -1.62
CA ASP A 10 64.15 18.07 -1.65
C ASP A 10 63.76 18.85 -2.92
N GLU A 11 63.85 18.25 -4.11
CA GLU A 11 63.35 18.88 -5.35
C GLU A 11 62.36 17.99 -6.13
N GLU A 12 61.54 17.22 -5.44
CA GLU A 12 60.50 16.36 -6.05
C GLU A 12 59.09 16.65 -5.49
N ILE A 13 58.76 17.91 -5.17
CA ILE A 13 57.38 18.31 -4.76
C ILE A 13 56.94 19.66 -5.38
N ALA A 14 57.70 20.25 -6.31
CA ALA A 14 57.33 21.57 -6.90
C ALA A 14 56.70 21.50 -8.30
N LEU A 15 56.56 20.30 -8.89
CA LEU A 15 56.02 20.12 -10.25
C LEU A 15 54.56 19.66 -10.30
N ASP A 16 53.89 19.54 -9.15
CA ASP A 16 52.53 19.02 -9.11
C ASP A 16 51.49 20.02 -8.63
N GLU A 17 51.82 21.26 -8.28
CA GLU A 17 50.81 22.21 -7.80
C GLU A 17 49.98 22.81 -8.96
N GLU A 18 50.61 23.18 -10.07
CA GLU A 18 49.89 23.65 -11.27
C GLU A 18 49.18 22.51 -12.01
N ALA A 19 49.80 21.33 -12.07
CA ALA A 19 49.20 20.15 -12.69
C ALA A 19 48.00 19.63 -11.89
N THR A 20 48.09 19.60 -10.55
CA THR A 20 46.94 19.24 -9.71
C THR A 20 45.84 20.30 -9.78
N ALA A 21 46.15 21.59 -9.83
CA ALA A 21 45.15 22.64 -10.00
C ALA A 21 44.39 22.51 -11.33
N LEU A 22 45.08 22.17 -12.43
CA LEU A 22 44.46 21.93 -13.72
C LEU A 22 43.56 20.69 -13.72
N VAL A 23 44.03 19.59 -13.12
CA VAL A 23 43.24 18.35 -12.96
C VAL A 23 42.01 18.59 -12.09
N LEU A 24 42.14 19.40 -11.03
CA LEU A 24 41.01 19.78 -10.18
C LEU A 24 40.02 20.65 -10.97
N ALA A 25 40.47 21.64 -11.73
CA ALA A 25 39.59 22.48 -12.54
C ALA A 25 38.81 21.67 -13.58
N ASP A 26 39.47 20.73 -14.28
CA ASP A 26 38.83 19.85 -15.25
C ASP A 26 37.81 18.91 -14.59
N THR A 27 38.14 18.33 -13.43
CA THR A 27 37.20 17.48 -12.69
C THR A 27 36.00 18.27 -12.16
N PHE A 28 36.20 19.50 -11.67
CA PHE A 28 35.10 20.40 -11.29
C PHE A 28 34.21 20.77 -12.47
N ALA A 29 34.80 21.03 -13.65
CA ALA A 29 34.04 21.35 -14.86
C ALA A 29 33.17 20.17 -15.32
N VAL A 30 33.69 18.94 -15.27
CA VAL A 30 32.95 17.71 -15.60
C VAL A 30 31.82 17.47 -14.60
N LEU A 31 32.09 17.60 -13.29
CA LEU A 31 31.07 17.44 -12.25
C LEU A 31 29.95 18.50 -12.38
N TYR A 32 30.31 19.74 -12.67
CA TYR A 32 29.36 20.82 -12.90
C TYR A 32 28.50 20.55 -14.13
N PHE A 33 29.11 20.11 -15.25
CA PHE A 33 28.37 19.77 -16.46
C PHE A 33 27.38 18.61 -16.23
N MET A 34 27.77 17.58 -15.48
CA MET A 34 26.89 16.47 -15.09
C MET A 34 25.74 16.91 -14.19
N PHE A 35 25.99 17.86 -13.28
CA PHE A 35 24.97 18.47 -12.43
C PHE A 35 23.96 19.28 -13.27
N ILE A 36 24.43 20.12 -14.20
CA ILE A 36 23.57 20.88 -15.12
C ILE A 36 22.80 19.93 -16.04
N ALA A 37 23.43 18.89 -16.57
CA ALA A 37 22.72 17.86 -17.34
C ALA A 37 21.63 17.18 -16.50
N SER A 38 21.90 16.91 -15.22
CA SER A 38 20.92 16.33 -14.30
C SER A 38 19.79 17.29 -13.94
N THR A 39 20.00 18.61 -13.90
CA THR A 39 18.91 19.58 -13.68
C THR A 39 18.07 19.79 -14.94
N VAL A 40 18.68 19.70 -16.12
CA VAL A 40 17.99 19.79 -17.42
C VAL A 40 17.21 18.51 -17.75
N PHE A 41 17.76 17.32 -17.46
CA PHE A 41 17.10 16.03 -17.69
C PHE A 41 16.25 15.55 -16.49
N GLY A 42 16.58 15.96 -15.27
CA GLY A 42 16.09 15.37 -14.02
C GLY A 42 15.04 16.18 -13.27
N ASN A 43 14.30 17.07 -13.93
CA ASN A 43 13.07 17.61 -13.32
C ASN A 43 11.88 17.66 -14.26
N VAL A 44 11.74 16.63 -15.10
CA VAL A 44 10.41 16.23 -15.54
C VAL A 44 9.80 15.41 -14.42
N HIS A 45 9.32 16.09 -13.37
CA HIS A 45 8.27 15.49 -12.56
C HIS A 45 7.06 15.41 -13.49
N SER A 46 6.96 14.32 -14.26
CA SER A 46 5.79 14.00 -15.05
C SER A 46 4.67 13.58 -14.10
N ASN A 47 4.20 14.53 -13.29
CA ASN A 47 2.95 14.39 -12.56
C ASN A 47 1.81 14.74 -13.51
N SER A 48 1.83 14.14 -14.70
CA SER A 48 0.65 14.05 -15.55
C SER A 48 0.03 12.70 -15.28
N CYS A 49 -0.58 12.56 -14.10
CA CYS A 49 -1.73 11.67 -13.98
C CYS A 49 -2.80 12.22 -14.94
N SER A 50 -2.73 11.83 -16.22
CA SER A 50 -3.78 12.07 -17.20
C SER A 50 -4.97 11.20 -16.85
N SER A 51 -5.59 11.50 -15.70
CA SER A 51 -6.61 10.71 -15.04
C SER A 51 -8.02 11.00 -15.58
N GLY A 52 -8.15 11.68 -16.72
CA GLY A 52 -9.45 12.00 -17.29
C GLY A 52 -10.23 10.78 -17.76
N ARG A 53 -9.53 9.71 -18.18
CA ARG A 53 -10.16 8.44 -18.58
C ARG A 53 -10.36 7.49 -17.40
N SER A 54 -9.43 7.44 -16.46
CA SER A 54 -9.57 6.60 -15.27
C SER A 54 -10.68 7.09 -14.35
N SER A 55 -10.89 8.40 -14.24
CA SER A 55 -12.02 8.95 -13.48
C SER A 55 -13.36 8.56 -14.08
N SER A 56 -13.51 8.61 -15.42
CA SER A 56 -14.77 8.24 -16.06
C SER A 56 -15.17 6.77 -15.84
N TYR A 57 -14.21 5.84 -15.80
CA TYR A 57 -14.51 4.44 -15.49
C TYR A 57 -14.94 4.25 -14.03
N ILE A 58 -14.35 5.02 -13.10
CA ILE A 58 -14.73 4.99 -11.68
C ILE A 58 -16.13 5.57 -11.50
N ASP A 59 -16.45 6.69 -12.16
CA ASP A 59 -17.76 7.33 -12.10
C ASP A 59 -18.87 6.40 -12.66
N GLU A 60 -18.59 5.71 -13.77
CA GLU A 60 -19.50 4.71 -14.34
C GLU A 60 -19.70 3.51 -13.38
N ALA A 61 -18.63 3.01 -12.78
CA ALA A 61 -18.73 1.92 -11.80
C ALA A 61 -19.57 2.32 -10.58
N ILE A 62 -19.42 3.56 -10.09
CA ILE A 62 -20.22 4.11 -8.99
C ILE A 62 -21.70 4.19 -9.37
N ASP A 63 -22.03 4.64 -10.58
CA ASP A 63 -23.41 4.70 -11.07
C ASP A 63 -24.04 3.30 -11.14
N ILE A 64 -23.32 2.31 -11.67
CA ILE A 64 -23.79 0.91 -11.74
C ILE A 64 -24.05 0.35 -10.33
N MET A 65 -23.12 0.55 -9.39
CA MET A 65 -23.30 0.10 -8.00
C MET A 65 -24.47 0.81 -7.31
N THR A 66 -24.66 2.10 -7.56
CA THR A 66 -25.76 2.88 -6.99
C THR A 66 -27.10 2.44 -7.56
N LYS A 67 -27.17 2.13 -8.86
CA LYS A 67 -28.36 1.53 -9.49
C LYS A 67 -28.62 0.13 -8.93
N ALA A 68 -27.59 -0.69 -8.80
CA ALA A 68 -27.71 -2.04 -8.22
C ALA A 68 -28.22 -1.99 -6.78
N LYS A 69 -27.78 -1.02 -5.97
CA LYS A 69 -28.26 -0.82 -4.59
C LYS A 69 -29.78 -0.61 -4.50
N LYS A 70 -30.42 -0.04 -5.54
CA LYS A 70 -31.89 0.11 -5.59
C LYS A 70 -32.63 -1.22 -5.75
N TYR A 71 -31.98 -2.20 -6.40
CA TYR A 71 -32.53 -3.53 -6.64
C TYR A 71 -32.01 -4.57 -5.64
N LEU A 72 -31.04 -4.20 -4.81
CA LEU A 72 -30.60 -5.05 -3.73
C LEU A 72 -31.79 -5.17 -2.77
N PRO A 73 -32.35 -6.39 -2.58
CA PRO A 73 -33.36 -6.56 -1.57
C PRO A 73 -32.71 -6.12 -0.25
N VAL A 74 -33.26 -5.06 0.36
CA VAL A 74 -33.05 -4.82 1.78
C VAL A 74 -33.73 -6.01 2.41
N CYS A 75 -32.93 -7.06 2.62
CA CYS A 75 -33.29 -8.14 3.47
C CYS A 75 -33.46 -7.52 4.85
N ASN A 76 -34.67 -7.02 5.13
CA ASN A 76 -35.29 -7.12 6.43
C ASN A 76 -35.47 -8.62 6.67
N LEU A 77 -34.35 -9.35 6.74
CA LEU A 77 -34.33 -10.57 7.46
C LEU A 77 -34.78 -10.12 8.85
N SER A 78 -36.06 -10.34 9.14
CA SER A 78 -36.38 -11.08 10.34
C SER A 78 -35.41 -12.26 10.30
N CYS A 79 -34.21 -12.06 10.85
CA CYS A 79 -33.08 -12.97 10.80
C CYS A 79 -33.52 -14.16 11.61
N LYS A 80 -34.26 -15.03 10.95
CA LYS A 80 -34.56 -16.36 11.42
C LYS A 80 -33.22 -16.94 11.82
N PRO A 81 -33.04 -17.29 13.10
CA PRO A 81 -31.76 -17.76 13.60
C PRO A 81 -31.32 -18.93 12.71
N VAL A 82 -30.12 -18.81 12.15
CA VAL A 82 -29.52 -19.83 11.30
C VAL A 82 -29.00 -20.97 12.16
N ASP A 83 -28.60 -20.64 13.39
CA ASP A 83 -28.09 -21.57 14.39
C ASP A 83 -28.76 -21.37 15.76
N CYS A 84 -28.67 -22.39 16.62
CA CYS A 84 -29.18 -22.36 17.98
C CYS A 84 -28.51 -21.25 18.82
N GLU A 85 -27.26 -20.91 18.51
CA GLU A 85 -26.51 -19.82 19.16
C GLU A 85 -27.05 -18.42 18.82
N GLU A 86 -27.72 -18.27 17.67
CA GLU A 86 -28.33 -17.00 17.26
C GLU A 86 -29.73 -16.81 17.88
N VAL A 87 -30.33 -17.87 18.44
CA VAL A 87 -31.65 -17.82 19.07
C VAL A 87 -31.66 -16.85 20.28
N PRO A 88 -30.70 -16.90 21.22
CA PRO A 88 -30.56 -15.88 22.27
C PRO A 88 -30.37 -14.46 21.71
N SER A 89 -29.55 -14.30 20.67
CA SER A 89 -29.30 -13.01 20.02
C SER A 89 -30.55 -12.43 19.33
N SER A 90 -31.52 -13.28 18.99
CA SER A 90 -32.84 -12.86 18.48
C SER A 90 -33.79 -12.34 19.58
N GLY A 91 -33.35 -12.33 20.84
CA GLY A 91 -34.13 -11.87 22.00
C GLY A 91 -34.93 -12.98 22.70
N GLN A 92 -34.69 -14.24 22.36
CA GLN A 92 -35.34 -15.39 22.99
C GLN A 92 -34.54 -15.83 24.21
N ASN A 93 -35.02 -15.52 25.42
CA ASN A 93 -34.31 -15.75 26.67
C ASN A 93 -34.94 -16.84 27.55
N LYS A 94 -35.72 -17.75 26.97
CA LYS A 94 -36.44 -18.81 27.70
C LYS A 94 -35.94 -20.19 27.30
N SER A 95 -35.87 -21.10 28.25
CA SER A 95 -35.58 -22.51 27.95
C SER A 95 -36.75 -23.10 27.17
N GLY A 96 -36.48 -23.86 26.12
CA GLY A 96 -37.53 -24.42 25.27
C GLY A 96 -37.05 -24.89 23.91
N ALA A 97 -37.97 -25.44 23.13
CA ALA A 97 -37.74 -25.83 21.75
C ALA A 97 -37.98 -24.64 20.80
N TYR A 98 -37.02 -24.36 19.94
CA TYR A 98 -37.01 -23.28 18.96
C TYR A 98 -36.76 -23.83 17.57
N ALA A 99 -37.37 -23.22 16.56
CA ALA A 99 -37.04 -23.52 15.17
C ALA A 99 -35.86 -22.64 14.71
N ILE A 100 -34.95 -23.22 13.94
CA ILE A 100 -33.89 -22.50 13.23
C ILE A 100 -33.97 -22.79 11.73
N TRP A 101 -33.37 -21.92 10.91
CA TRP A 101 -33.45 -21.97 9.44
C TRP A 101 -32.04 -21.99 8.82
N PRO A 102 -31.41 -23.17 8.73
CA PRO A 102 -30.06 -23.30 8.18
C PRO A 102 -30.00 -22.90 6.71
N ARG A 103 -28.98 -22.13 6.31
CA ARG A 103 -28.76 -21.72 4.91
C ARG A 103 -27.95 -22.74 4.10
N SER A 104 -28.16 -24.03 4.34
CA SER A 104 -27.48 -25.09 3.59
C SER A 104 -28.34 -25.56 2.41
N ARG A 105 -27.72 -25.92 1.29
CA ARG A 105 -28.43 -26.50 0.13
C ARG A 105 -29.19 -27.78 0.47
N VAL A 106 -28.79 -28.48 1.53
CA VAL A 106 -29.41 -29.74 2.00
C VAL A 106 -30.65 -29.47 2.85
N ALA A 107 -30.67 -28.37 3.60
CA ALA A 107 -31.77 -27.97 4.48
C ALA A 107 -32.57 -26.78 3.92
N GLU A 108 -32.39 -26.44 2.64
CA GLU A 108 -33.11 -25.35 1.99
C GLU A 108 -34.62 -25.61 2.10
N ASN A 109 -35.34 -24.69 2.75
CA ASN A 109 -36.76 -24.76 3.12
C ASN A 109 -37.15 -25.74 4.25
N LYS A 110 -36.19 -26.30 4.99
CA LYS A 110 -36.45 -27.12 6.18
C LYS A 110 -36.02 -26.39 7.46
N THR A 111 -36.88 -26.41 8.46
CA THR A 111 -36.53 -25.98 9.82
C THR A 111 -35.97 -27.14 10.60
N VAL A 112 -34.96 -26.88 11.43
CA VAL A 112 -34.51 -27.85 12.44
C VAL A 112 -34.82 -27.31 13.84
N GLY A 113 -35.06 -28.22 14.78
CA GLY A 113 -35.38 -27.88 16.16
C GLY A 113 -34.13 -27.76 17.02
N CYS A 114 -34.01 -26.68 17.79
CA CYS A 114 -33.01 -26.46 18.82
C CYS A 114 -33.69 -26.49 20.20
N LEU A 115 -33.08 -27.12 21.19
CA LEU A 115 -33.57 -27.09 22.57
C LEU A 115 -32.62 -26.25 23.42
N LEU A 116 -33.05 -25.04 23.78
CA LEU A 116 -32.32 -24.16 24.67
C LEU A 116 -32.57 -24.55 26.12
N ARG A 117 -31.50 -24.65 26.91
CA ARG A 117 -31.54 -24.82 28.36
C ARG A 117 -30.72 -23.71 29.01
N TYR A 118 -31.39 -22.78 29.65
CA TYR A 118 -30.76 -21.85 30.59
C TYR A 118 -30.63 -22.54 31.95
N GLY A 119 -29.41 -22.63 32.46
CA GLY A 119 -29.16 -23.07 33.83
C GLY A 119 -29.66 -22.00 34.79
N THR A 120 -30.56 -22.39 35.70
CA THR A 120 -30.96 -21.60 36.87
C THR A 120 -29.88 -21.63 37.92
#